data_AF-A0A916X4E2-F1
#
_entry.id   AF-A0A916X4E2-F1
#
_cell.length_a   1.000
_cell.length_b   1.000
_cell.length_c   1.000
_cell.angle_alpha   90.00
_cell.angle_beta   90.00
_cell.angle_gamma   90.00
#
_symmetry.space_group_name_H-M   'P 1'
#
loop_
_entity.id
_entity.type
_entity.pdbx_description
1 polymer ?
#
loop_
_entity_poly.entity_id
_entity_poly.type
_entity_poly.pdbx_seq_one_letter_code
_entity_poly.pdbx_strand_id
1 'polypeptide(L)'
;MEAHAKPTAAFARLQQLHAAFDADPDGFLEATIEPTDDDYRMIGKLIQTYCFADFCARRTIDAIREAAFDATKRNGSMLQDAQVFPKLREAAGLLWAGEVKDQLERASDIMEMHRVQRHAFAHWAVRRFPDEDAMIILSKNAREGERRHGHNADAYESSYGFFAPSQLIEEMRKIDKHVHALSAHAHYLETNVDELRREFDSRGMHQGRPTAAKRGK
;
A
#
# COMPACT_ATOMS: atom_id res chain seq x y z
N MET A 1 24.78 19.28 -4.86
CA MET A 1 23.85 20.22 -4.20
C MET A 1 22.49 20.01 -4.82
N GLU A 2 21.71 19.07 -4.29
CA GLU A 2 20.31 18.91 -4.69
C GLU A 2 19.53 20.11 -4.16
N ALA A 3 18.87 20.83 -5.06
CA ALA A 3 17.95 21.87 -4.68
C ALA A 3 16.75 21.21 -4.00
N HIS A 4 16.66 21.32 -2.66
CA HIS A 4 15.44 20.96 -1.95
C HIS A 4 14.30 21.79 -2.52
N ALA A 5 13.37 21.13 -3.22
CA ALA A 5 12.16 21.77 -3.72
C ALA A 5 11.47 22.48 -2.56
N LYS A 6 11.13 23.76 -2.75
CA LYS A 6 10.43 24.53 -1.72
C LYS A 6 9.13 23.80 -1.38
N PRO A 7 8.79 23.62 -0.08
CA PRO A 7 7.55 23.00 0.30
C PRO A 7 6.36 23.75 -0.30
N THR A 8 5.35 23.01 -0.75
CA THR A 8 4.12 23.60 -1.29
C THR A 8 3.41 24.38 -0.19
N ALA A 9 2.58 25.37 -0.57
CA ALA A 9 1.79 26.14 0.40
C ALA A 9 0.92 25.23 1.30
N ALA A 10 0.39 24.14 0.73
CA ALA A 10 -0.35 23.13 1.48
C ALA A 10 0.51 22.44 2.55
N PHE A 11 1.74 22.03 2.22
CA PHE A 11 2.65 21.41 3.18
C PHE A 11 3.03 22.38 4.31
N ALA A 12 3.34 23.64 3.99
CA ALA A 12 3.63 24.66 4.99
C ALA A 12 2.42 24.90 5.91
N ARG A 13 1.19 24.85 5.38
CA ARG A 13 -0.03 24.98 6.20
C ARG A 13 -0.20 23.80 7.16
N LEU A 14 0.01 22.56 6.71
CA LEU A 14 -0.06 21.38 7.59
C LEU A 14 0.97 21.45 8.73
N GLN A 15 2.17 21.99 8.47
CA GLN A 15 3.17 22.21 9.51
C GLN A 15 2.73 23.24 10.56
N GLN A 16 2.04 24.31 10.14
CA GLN A 16 1.48 25.29 11.07
C GLN A 16 0.39 24.69 11.95
N LEU A 17 -0.49 23.86 11.36
CA LEU A 17 -1.54 23.15 12.10
C LEU A 17 -0.93 22.17 13.11
N HIS A 18 0.14 21.48 12.73
CA HIS A 18 0.88 20.61 13.66
C HIS A 18 1.44 21.38 14.85
N ALA A 19 2.12 22.51 14.61
CA ALA A 19 2.67 23.34 15.67
C ALA A 19 1.58 23.92 16.59
N ALA A 20 0.41 24.25 16.03
CA ALA A 20 -0.72 24.75 16.80
C ALA A 20 -1.38 23.65 17.65
N PHE A 21 -1.50 22.42 17.12
CA PHE A 21 -1.97 21.27 17.88
C PHE A 21 -1.03 20.93 19.04
N ASP A 22 0.29 20.94 18.81
CA ASP A 22 1.27 20.69 19.88
C ASP A 22 1.20 21.71 21.02
N ALA A 23 0.79 22.95 20.71
CA ALA A 23 0.71 24.02 21.70
C ALA A 23 -0.55 23.93 22.59
N ASP A 24 -1.67 23.43 22.06
CA ASP A 24 -2.94 23.30 22.77
C ASP A 24 -3.81 22.16 22.19
N PRO A 25 -3.49 20.89 22.47
CA PRO A 25 -4.18 19.76 21.84
C PRO A 25 -5.70 19.75 22.10
N ASP A 26 -6.11 20.04 23.33
CA ASP A 26 -7.52 19.97 23.73
C ASP A 26 -8.33 21.10 23.08
N GLY A 27 -7.87 22.34 23.18
CA GLY A 27 -8.53 23.47 22.50
C GLY A 27 -8.53 23.32 20.98
N PHE A 28 -7.47 22.73 20.41
CA PHE A 28 -7.39 22.47 18.98
C PHE A 28 -8.37 21.37 18.53
N LEU A 29 -8.57 20.33 19.34
CA LEU A 29 -9.57 19.29 19.06
C LEU A 29 -11.00 19.81 19.20
N GLU A 30 -11.28 20.66 20.18
CA GLU A 30 -12.58 21.32 20.33
C GLU A 30 -12.94 22.18 19.11
N ALA A 31 -11.94 22.77 18.45
CA ALA A 31 -12.12 23.55 17.23
C ALA A 31 -12.37 22.70 15.96
N THR A 32 -12.21 21.37 16.03
CA THR A 32 -12.51 20.48 14.89
C THR A 32 -14.00 20.14 14.80
N ILE A 33 -14.42 19.68 13.62
CA ILE A 33 -15.76 19.14 13.38
C ILE A 33 -15.71 17.68 12.95
N GLU A 34 -16.87 17.02 12.90
CA GLU A 34 -16.99 15.68 12.32
C GLU A 34 -16.62 15.71 10.82
N PRO A 35 -16.02 14.62 10.30
CA PRO A 35 -15.83 14.47 8.87
C PRO A 35 -17.17 14.61 8.12
N THR A 36 -17.13 15.20 6.94
CA THR A 36 -18.29 15.27 6.06
C THR A 36 -18.57 13.91 5.40
N ASP A 37 -19.76 13.72 4.82
CA ASP A 37 -20.07 12.52 4.03
C ASP A 37 -19.08 12.29 2.87
N ASP A 38 -18.59 13.38 2.27
CA ASP A 38 -17.59 13.29 1.20
C ASP A 38 -16.22 12.86 1.73
N ASP A 39 -15.84 13.29 2.94
CA ASP A 39 -14.63 12.82 3.61
C ASP A 39 -14.72 11.31 3.93
N TYR A 40 -15.86 10.87 4.48
CA TYR A 40 -16.12 9.46 4.73
C TYR A 40 -16.09 8.64 3.43
N ARG A 41 -16.70 9.14 2.35
CA ARG A 41 -16.69 8.48 1.04
C ARG A 41 -15.27 8.37 0.49
N MET A 42 -14.47 9.43 0.59
CA MET A 42 -13.07 9.43 0.15
C MET A 42 -12.24 8.40 0.91
N ILE A 43 -12.28 8.44 2.25
CA ILE A 43 -11.53 7.52 3.12
C ILE A 43 -11.98 6.08 2.90
N GLY A 44 -13.30 5.85 2.86
CA GLY A 44 -13.87 4.53 2.60
C GLY A 44 -13.45 3.99 1.22
N LYS A 45 -13.46 4.82 0.18
CA LYS A 45 -12.98 4.44 -1.16
C LYS A 45 -11.51 4.02 -1.11
N LEU A 46 -10.62 4.79 -0.46
CA LEU A 46 -9.21 4.43 -0.34
C LEU A 46 -9.03 3.06 0.33
N ILE A 47 -9.72 2.82 1.45
CA ILE A 47 -9.65 1.56 2.18
C ILE A 47 -10.08 0.40 1.28
N GLN A 48 -11.20 0.53 0.59
CA GLN A 48 -11.72 -0.52 -0.29
C GLN A 48 -10.85 -0.74 -1.53
N THR A 49 -10.33 0.32 -2.15
CA THR A 49 -9.35 0.22 -3.24
C THR A 49 -8.14 -0.62 -2.80
N TYR A 50 -7.63 -0.39 -1.59
CA TYR A 50 -6.50 -1.15 -1.05
C TYR A 50 -6.86 -2.61 -0.75
N CYS A 51 -8.04 -2.87 -0.15
CA CYS A 51 -8.51 -4.24 0.08
C CYS A 51 -8.64 -5.03 -1.23
N PHE A 52 -9.14 -4.39 -2.29
CA PHE A 52 -9.23 -5.02 -3.60
C PHE A 52 -7.86 -5.27 -4.23
N ALA A 53 -6.91 -4.34 -4.06
CA ALA A 53 -5.53 -4.52 -4.50
C ALA A 53 -4.84 -5.69 -3.78
N ASP A 54 -5.01 -5.79 -2.45
CA ASP A 54 -4.50 -6.91 -1.64
C ASP A 54 -5.04 -8.25 -2.14
N PHE A 55 -6.35 -8.33 -2.36
CA PHE A 55 -6.98 -9.52 -2.95
C PHE A 55 -6.38 -9.90 -4.32
N CYS A 56 -6.22 -8.93 -5.22
CA CYS A 56 -5.62 -9.16 -6.53
C CYS A 56 -4.14 -9.56 -6.44
N ALA A 57 -3.39 -8.99 -5.49
CA ALA A 57 -1.99 -9.35 -5.25
C ALA A 57 -1.86 -10.81 -4.79
N ARG A 58 -2.69 -11.24 -3.82
CA ARG A 58 -2.68 -12.64 -3.33
C ARG A 58 -2.98 -13.64 -4.44
N ARG A 59 -3.99 -13.33 -5.27
CA ARG A 59 -4.33 -14.10 -6.49
C ARG A 59 -3.17 -14.20 -7.47
N THR A 60 -2.53 -13.06 -7.75
CA THR A 60 -1.36 -12.99 -8.62
C THR A 60 -0.20 -13.83 -8.09
N ILE A 61 0.09 -13.74 -6.79
CA ILE A 61 1.13 -14.53 -6.13
C ILE A 61 0.85 -16.02 -6.29
N ASP A 62 -0.39 -16.46 -6.04
CA ASP A 62 -0.77 -17.87 -6.17
C ASP A 62 -0.63 -18.38 -7.60
N ALA A 63 -1.09 -17.61 -8.59
CA ALA A 63 -0.97 -17.97 -10.00
C ALA A 63 0.49 -18.12 -10.44
N ILE A 64 1.34 -17.14 -10.12
CA ILE A 64 2.76 -17.20 -10.49
C ILE A 64 3.46 -18.37 -9.80
N ARG A 65 3.24 -18.56 -8.49
CA ARG A 65 3.89 -19.62 -7.73
C ARG A 65 3.44 -21.01 -8.16
N GLU A 66 2.17 -21.17 -8.50
CA GLU A 66 1.66 -22.42 -9.06
C GLU A 66 2.30 -22.75 -10.41
N ALA A 67 2.43 -21.76 -11.28
CA ALA A 67 3.03 -21.96 -12.59
C ALA A 67 4.54 -22.25 -12.49
N ALA A 68 5.26 -21.55 -11.62
CA ALA A 68 6.71 -21.70 -11.46
C ALA A 68 7.13 -22.99 -10.73
N PHE A 69 6.28 -23.47 -9.80
CA PHE A 69 6.61 -24.58 -8.92
C PHE A 69 5.58 -25.70 -9.04
N ASP A 70 4.41 -25.51 -8.42
CA ASP A 70 3.24 -26.39 -8.45
C ASP A 70 2.13 -25.80 -7.55
N ALA A 71 0.92 -26.37 -7.60
CA ALA A 71 -0.22 -25.90 -6.83
C ALA A 71 -0.03 -25.95 -5.29
N THR A 72 0.87 -26.79 -4.77
CA THR A 72 1.17 -26.87 -3.33
C THR A 72 1.99 -25.68 -2.83
N LYS A 73 2.56 -24.88 -3.75
CA LYS A 73 3.31 -23.66 -3.42
C LYS A 73 2.46 -22.40 -3.39
N ARG A 74 1.16 -22.50 -3.64
CA ARG A 74 0.19 -21.44 -3.35
C ARG A 74 0.24 -21.08 -1.86
N ASN A 75 0.37 -19.79 -1.56
CA ASN A 75 0.46 -19.30 -0.20
C ASN A 75 -0.09 -17.88 -0.02
N GLY A 76 -0.68 -17.29 -1.07
CA GLY A 76 -1.25 -15.95 -1.06
C GLY A 76 -2.28 -15.77 0.05
N SER A 77 -3.12 -16.79 0.33
CA SER A 77 -4.10 -16.77 1.42
C SER A 77 -3.50 -16.79 2.83
N MET A 78 -2.24 -17.23 2.98
CA MET A 78 -1.56 -17.39 4.27
C MET A 78 -0.72 -16.17 4.66
N LEU A 79 -0.58 -15.19 3.75
CA LEU A 79 0.23 -14.00 4.00
C LEU A 79 -0.46 -13.06 5.00
N GLN A 80 0.33 -12.45 5.87
CA GLN A 80 -0.13 -11.30 6.66
C GLN A 80 -0.19 -10.05 5.78
N ASP A 81 -1.06 -9.09 6.09
CA ASP A 81 -1.24 -7.86 5.30
C ASP A 81 0.08 -7.14 4.96
N ALA A 82 1.01 -7.06 5.92
CA ALA A 82 2.32 -6.43 5.72
C ALA A 82 3.26 -7.19 4.79
N GLN A 83 2.94 -8.44 4.44
CA GLN A 83 3.77 -9.30 3.61
C GLN A 83 3.31 -9.35 2.16
N VAL A 84 2.07 -8.95 1.85
CA VAL A 84 1.44 -9.19 0.55
C VAL A 84 2.19 -8.50 -0.59
N PHE A 85 2.42 -7.20 -0.53
CA PHE A 85 3.10 -6.48 -1.62
C PHE A 85 4.61 -6.79 -1.73
N PRO A 86 5.36 -6.97 -0.62
CA PRO A 86 6.72 -7.52 -0.71
C PRO A 86 6.77 -8.89 -1.39
N LYS A 87 5.80 -9.78 -1.10
CA LYS A 87 5.70 -11.09 -1.75
C LYS A 87 5.21 -11.03 -3.19
N LEU A 88 4.38 -10.04 -3.54
CA LEU A 88 4.02 -9.77 -4.92
C LEU A 88 5.26 -9.41 -5.74
N ARG A 89 6.13 -8.54 -5.20
CA ARG A 89 7.41 -8.18 -5.84
C ARG A 89 8.32 -9.40 -6.01
N GLU A 90 8.45 -10.24 -4.98
CA GLU A 90 9.21 -11.50 -5.07
C GLU A 90 8.66 -12.43 -6.16
N ALA A 91 7.34 -12.61 -6.21
CA ALA A 91 6.69 -13.43 -7.22
C ALA A 91 6.88 -12.86 -8.63
N ALA A 92 6.70 -11.55 -8.81
CA ALA A 92 6.95 -10.87 -10.09
C ALA A 92 8.41 -11.06 -10.56
N GLY A 93 9.36 -11.12 -9.63
CA GLY A 93 10.76 -11.42 -9.91
C GLY A 93 11.01 -12.77 -10.61
N LEU A 94 10.10 -13.74 -10.45
CA LEU A 94 10.16 -15.04 -11.13
C LEU A 94 9.79 -14.95 -12.61
N LEU A 95 9.02 -13.93 -13.00
CA LEU A 95 8.67 -13.71 -14.40
C LEU A 95 9.89 -13.23 -15.18
N TRP A 96 9.89 -13.50 -16.49
CA TRP A 96 10.85 -12.93 -17.41
C TRP A 96 10.60 -11.43 -17.59
N ALA A 97 11.60 -10.71 -18.11
CA ALA A 97 11.48 -9.29 -18.41
C ALA A 97 10.34 -9.06 -19.40
N GLY A 98 9.45 -8.12 -19.09
CA GLY A 98 8.26 -7.83 -19.88
C GLY A 98 7.27 -6.97 -19.11
N GLU A 99 6.26 -6.48 -19.82
CA GLU A 99 5.31 -5.50 -19.30
C GLU A 99 4.58 -5.97 -18.04
N VAL A 100 4.16 -7.23 -17.98
CA VAL A 100 3.48 -7.81 -16.81
C VAL A 100 4.36 -7.69 -15.56
N LYS A 101 5.62 -8.11 -15.66
CA LYS A 101 6.58 -8.02 -14.56
C LYS A 101 6.75 -6.58 -14.08
N ASP A 102 7.05 -5.67 -15.00
CA ASP A 102 7.31 -4.26 -14.67
C ASP A 102 6.09 -3.56 -14.05
N GLN A 103 4.87 -3.94 -14.48
CA GLN A 103 3.64 -3.41 -13.89
C GLN A 103 3.36 -3.99 -12.51
N LEU A 104 3.62 -5.28 -12.28
CA LEU A 104 3.47 -5.90 -10.95
C LEU A 104 4.48 -5.34 -9.95
N GLU A 105 5.75 -5.16 -10.35
CA GLU A 105 6.77 -4.55 -9.48
C GLU A 105 6.39 -3.11 -9.11
N ARG A 106 5.98 -2.29 -10.07
CA ARG A 106 5.51 -0.92 -9.81
C ARG A 106 4.26 -0.88 -8.93
N ALA A 107 3.30 -1.75 -9.17
CA ALA A 107 2.12 -1.85 -8.31
C ALA A 107 2.52 -2.24 -6.88
N SER A 108 3.44 -3.18 -6.71
CA SER A 108 3.96 -3.57 -5.39
C SER A 108 4.57 -2.38 -4.64
N ASP A 109 5.41 -1.60 -5.32
CA ASP A 109 6.09 -0.45 -4.71
C ASP A 109 5.11 0.65 -4.31
N ILE A 110 4.20 1.02 -5.21
CA ILE A 110 3.21 2.06 -4.95
C ILE A 110 2.28 1.64 -3.80
N MET A 111 1.80 0.41 -3.79
CA MET A 111 0.90 -0.06 -2.73
C MET A 111 1.63 -0.10 -1.37
N GLU A 112 2.88 -0.57 -1.32
CA GLU A 112 3.65 -0.59 -0.07
C GLU A 112 3.92 0.81 0.47
N MET A 113 4.24 1.79 -0.39
CA MET A 113 4.41 3.20 0.01
C MET A 113 3.15 3.76 0.70
N HIS A 114 1.96 3.35 0.28
CA HIS A 114 0.68 3.84 0.81
C HIS A 114 0.09 2.94 1.92
N ARG A 115 0.76 1.83 2.25
CA ARG A 115 0.26 0.86 3.25
C ARG A 115 0.04 1.50 4.62
N VAL A 116 0.98 2.33 5.06
CA VAL A 116 0.92 3.01 6.37
C VAL A 116 -0.28 3.93 6.43
N GLN A 117 -0.56 4.67 5.35
CA GLN A 117 -1.71 5.56 5.27
C GLN A 117 -3.02 4.78 5.34
N ARG A 118 -3.18 3.70 4.55
CA ARG A 118 -4.36 2.83 4.66
C ARG A 118 -4.53 2.25 6.05
N HIS A 119 -3.45 1.77 6.67
CA HIS A 119 -3.51 1.22 8.03
C HIS A 119 -3.99 2.27 9.03
N ALA A 120 -3.51 3.50 8.93
CA ALA A 120 -3.97 4.59 9.78
C ALA A 120 -5.47 4.87 9.56
N PHE A 121 -5.90 5.06 8.31
CA PHE A 121 -7.32 5.32 8.00
C PHE A 121 -8.29 4.22 8.43
N ALA A 122 -7.85 2.96 8.44
CA ALA A 122 -8.70 1.84 8.85
C ALA A 122 -8.90 1.72 10.36
N HIS A 123 -8.05 2.36 11.17
CA HIS A 123 -8.00 2.11 12.62
C HIS A 123 -7.95 3.38 13.48
N TRP A 124 -7.81 4.56 12.88
CA TRP A 124 -7.65 5.82 13.59
C TRP A 124 -8.94 6.64 13.54
N ALA A 125 -9.16 7.43 14.58
CA ALA A 125 -10.23 8.42 14.58
C ALA A 125 -9.84 9.58 13.65
N VAL A 126 -10.83 10.19 12.99
CA VAL A 126 -10.60 11.29 12.05
C VAL A 126 -11.48 12.48 12.43
N ARG A 127 -10.92 13.69 12.39
CA ARG A 127 -11.62 14.96 12.59
C ARG A 127 -11.22 15.96 11.51
N ARG A 128 -12.12 16.90 11.19
CA ARG A 128 -11.92 17.91 10.14
C ARG A 128 -11.69 19.29 10.74
N PHE A 129 -10.81 20.08 10.11
CA PHE A 129 -10.72 21.52 10.39
C PHE A 129 -11.79 22.28 9.60
N PRO A 130 -12.63 23.10 10.27
CA PRO A 130 -13.58 23.94 9.56
C PRO A 130 -12.81 24.89 8.63
N ASP A 131 -13.34 25.09 7.43
CA ASP A 131 -12.81 26.02 6.40
C ASP A 131 -11.37 25.75 5.90
N GLU A 132 -10.75 24.64 6.29
CA GLU A 132 -9.42 24.24 5.82
C GLU A 132 -9.46 22.93 5.02
N ASP A 133 -8.52 22.81 4.07
CA ASP A 133 -8.21 21.54 3.41
C ASP A 133 -7.25 20.73 4.29
N ALA A 134 -7.71 20.41 5.49
CA ALA A 134 -6.93 19.70 6.49
C ALA A 134 -7.81 18.81 7.35
N MET A 135 -7.25 17.67 7.73
CA MET A 135 -7.84 16.74 8.67
C MET A 135 -6.76 16.22 9.62
N ILE A 136 -7.17 15.86 10.83
CA ILE A 136 -6.34 15.19 11.82
C ILE A 136 -6.79 13.74 11.97
N ILE A 137 -5.83 12.83 12.04
CA ILE A 137 -6.02 11.43 12.42
C ILE A 137 -5.40 11.18 13.79
N LEU A 138 -6.07 10.39 14.62
CA LEU A 138 -5.74 10.21 16.03
C LEU A 138 -5.82 8.72 16.43
N SER A 139 -4.89 8.25 17.24
CA SER A 139 -4.90 6.90 17.81
C SER A 139 -4.29 6.86 19.19
N LYS A 140 -4.94 6.11 20.09
CA LYS A 140 -4.39 5.74 21.42
C LYS A 140 -3.77 4.34 21.43
N ASN A 141 -3.52 3.74 20.26
CA ASN A 141 -2.93 2.41 20.20
C ASN A 141 -1.44 2.45 20.55
N ALA A 142 -1.10 1.98 21.76
CA ALA A 142 0.27 1.99 22.28
C ALA A 142 1.31 1.29 21.37
N ARG A 143 0.94 0.19 20.69
CA ARG A 143 1.84 -0.52 19.76
C ARG A 143 2.17 0.32 18.53
N GLU A 144 1.25 1.17 18.10
CA GLU A 144 1.47 2.07 16.98
C GLU A 144 2.29 3.28 17.40
N GLY A 145 2.12 3.75 18.64
CA GLY A 145 3.02 4.73 19.27
C GLY A 145 4.48 4.24 19.33
N GLU A 146 4.70 3.00 19.79
CA GLU A 146 6.03 2.37 19.81
C GLU A 146 6.67 2.30 18.43
N ARG A 147 5.90 1.85 17.42
CA ARG A 147 6.40 1.76 16.04
C ARG A 147 6.82 3.12 15.46
N ARG A 148 6.12 4.21 15.80
CA ARG A 148 6.34 5.54 15.22
C ARG A 148 7.36 6.38 15.99
N HIS A 149 7.35 6.31 17.31
CA HIS A 149 8.14 7.18 18.17
C HIS A 149 9.31 6.46 18.85
N GLY A 150 9.41 5.13 18.70
CA GLY A 150 10.49 4.33 19.29
C GLY A 150 10.37 4.13 20.80
N HIS A 151 9.26 4.55 21.40
CA HIS A 151 8.90 4.32 22.80
C HIS A 151 7.39 4.06 22.92
N ASN A 152 6.98 3.34 23.95
CA ASN A 152 5.56 3.22 24.26
C ASN A 152 4.99 4.61 24.54
N ALA A 153 3.90 4.95 23.85
CA ALA A 153 3.11 6.13 24.19
C ALA A 153 2.53 5.92 25.60
N ASP A 154 2.64 6.93 26.47
CA ASP A 154 2.02 6.90 27.80
C ASP A 154 0.48 6.77 27.66
N ALA A 155 -0.22 6.33 28.71
CA ALA A 155 -1.68 6.19 28.74
C ALA A 155 -2.44 7.49 28.40
N TYR A 156 -1.76 8.63 28.53
CA TYR A 156 -2.27 9.96 28.23
C TYR A 156 -1.81 10.51 26.86
N GLU A 157 -0.93 9.81 26.16
CA GLU A 157 -0.41 10.22 24.85
C GLU A 157 -1.23 9.61 23.72
N SER A 158 -1.51 10.42 22.69
CA SER A 158 -2.13 9.95 21.45
C SER A 158 -1.16 10.16 20.29
N SER A 159 -0.98 9.14 19.46
CA SER A 159 -0.33 9.33 18.17
C SER A 159 -1.29 10.05 17.22
N TYR A 160 -0.77 11.01 16.47
CA TYR A 160 -1.58 11.77 15.53
C TYR A 160 -0.85 12.03 14.21
N GLY A 161 -1.59 12.53 13.24
CA GLY A 161 -1.05 12.98 11.97
C GLY A 161 -2.00 13.93 11.26
N PHE A 162 -1.47 14.73 10.36
CA PHE A 162 -2.24 15.65 9.53
C PHE A 162 -2.16 15.26 8.07
N PHE A 163 -3.25 15.44 7.35
CA PHE A 163 -3.29 15.28 5.91
C PHE A 163 -4.28 16.25 5.28
N ALA A 164 -4.01 16.61 4.03
CA ALA A 164 -4.93 17.38 3.21
C ALA A 164 -5.80 16.44 2.37
N PRO A 165 -7.14 16.51 2.46
CA PRO A 165 -8.04 15.77 1.57
C PRO A 165 -7.69 15.89 0.09
N SER A 166 -7.33 17.07 -0.40
CA SER A 166 -6.95 17.27 -1.80
C SER A 166 -5.74 16.43 -2.23
N GLN A 167 -4.72 16.33 -1.36
CA GLN A 167 -3.53 15.51 -1.61
C GLN A 167 -3.88 14.03 -1.60
N LEU A 168 -4.74 13.60 -0.68
CA LEU A 168 -5.19 12.21 -0.64
C LEU A 168 -5.92 11.82 -1.94
N ILE A 169 -6.76 12.71 -2.47
CA ILE A 169 -7.44 12.49 -3.76
C ILE A 169 -6.43 12.34 -4.90
N GLU A 170 -5.35 13.13 -4.91
CA GLU A 170 -4.30 13.00 -5.93
C GLU A 170 -3.58 11.65 -5.83
N GLU A 171 -3.18 11.24 -4.63
CA GLU A 171 -2.55 9.93 -4.41
C GLU A 171 -3.48 8.78 -4.76
N MET A 172 -4.77 8.88 -4.41
CA MET A 172 -5.78 7.88 -4.80
C MET A 172 -5.88 7.72 -6.32
N ARG A 173 -5.76 8.80 -7.11
CA ARG A 173 -5.75 8.71 -8.58
C ARG A 173 -4.53 7.96 -9.12
N LYS A 174 -3.39 8.04 -8.42
CA LYS A 174 -2.17 7.29 -8.76
C LYS A 174 -2.40 5.81 -8.44
N ILE A 175 -2.89 5.51 -7.23
CA ILE A 175 -3.21 4.15 -6.78
C ILE A 175 -4.21 3.46 -7.71
N ASP A 176 -5.33 4.12 -8.05
CA ASP A 176 -6.41 3.52 -8.85
C ASP A 176 -5.89 2.91 -10.17
N LYS A 177 -4.94 3.58 -10.86
CA LYS A 177 -4.33 3.06 -12.09
C LYS A 177 -3.57 1.75 -11.87
N HIS A 178 -2.81 1.66 -10.78
CA HIS A 178 -2.06 0.46 -10.44
C HIS A 178 -2.97 -0.69 -10.00
N VAL A 179 -4.05 -0.39 -9.28
CA VAL A 179 -5.04 -1.40 -8.87
C VAL A 179 -5.78 -1.98 -10.07
N HIS A 180 -6.16 -1.15 -11.05
CA HIS A 180 -6.76 -1.63 -12.29
C HIS A 180 -5.82 -2.55 -13.07
N ALA A 181 -4.55 -2.15 -13.23
CA ALA A 181 -3.54 -2.99 -13.89
C ALA A 181 -3.33 -4.31 -13.14
N LEU A 182 -3.18 -4.26 -11.81
CA LEU A 182 -3.02 -5.44 -10.96
C LEU A 182 -4.21 -6.39 -11.07
N SER A 183 -5.44 -5.87 -11.12
CA SER A 183 -6.65 -6.68 -11.30
C SER A 183 -6.68 -7.39 -12.66
N ALA A 184 -6.33 -6.68 -13.73
CA ALA A 184 -6.23 -7.26 -15.07
C ALA A 184 -5.16 -8.37 -15.14
N HIS A 185 -3.99 -8.14 -14.55
CA HIS A 185 -2.91 -9.13 -14.49
C HIS A 185 -3.27 -10.33 -13.61
N ALA A 186 -3.92 -10.12 -12.47
CA ALA A 186 -4.38 -11.21 -11.62
C ALA A 186 -5.33 -12.15 -12.40
N HIS A 187 -6.29 -11.57 -13.13
CA HIS A 187 -7.20 -12.35 -13.97
C HIS A 187 -6.48 -13.06 -15.11
N TYR A 188 -5.59 -12.35 -15.83
CA TYR A 188 -4.81 -12.93 -16.93
C TYR A 188 -3.94 -14.10 -16.47
N LEU A 189 -3.18 -13.93 -15.38
CA LEU A 189 -2.25 -14.95 -14.88
C LEU A 189 -2.98 -16.18 -14.34
N GLU A 190 -4.09 -16.00 -13.64
CA GLU A 190 -4.90 -17.13 -13.16
C GLU A 190 -5.53 -17.92 -14.30
N THR A 191 -6.06 -17.24 -15.32
CA THR A 191 -6.73 -17.89 -16.45
C THR A 191 -5.74 -18.64 -17.34
N ASN A 192 -4.49 -18.20 -17.37
CA ASN A 192 -3.45 -18.75 -18.24
C ASN A 192 -2.34 -19.49 -17.46
N VAL A 193 -2.66 -20.05 -16.29
CA VAL A 193 -1.67 -20.69 -15.40
C VAL A 193 -0.92 -21.85 -16.07
N ASP A 194 -1.60 -22.64 -16.92
CA ASP A 194 -0.99 -23.76 -17.64
C ASP A 194 -0.07 -23.29 -18.77
N GLU A 195 -0.43 -22.20 -19.46
CA GLU A 195 0.46 -21.55 -20.43
C GLU A 195 1.70 -20.98 -19.75
N LEU A 196 1.51 -20.30 -18.63
CA LEU A 196 2.58 -19.76 -17.82
C LEU A 196 3.52 -20.87 -17.35
N ARG A 197 2.98 -22.02 -16.90
CA ARG A 197 3.76 -23.21 -16.51
C ARG A 197 4.61 -23.73 -17.67
N ARG A 198 4.02 -23.90 -18.86
CA ARG A 198 4.76 -24.33 -20.06
C ARG A 198 5.91 -23.37 -20.41
N GLU A 199 5.69 -22.06 -20.24
CA GLU A 199 6.72 -21.06 -20.48
C GLU A 199 7.85 -21.16 -19.45
N PHE A 200 7.53 -21.35 -18.16
CA PHE A 200 8.52 -21.63 -17.10
C PHE A 200 9.36 -22.88 -17.41
N ASP A 201 8.71 -23.95 -17.86
CA ASP A 201 9.38 -25.21 -18.24
C ASP A 201 10.32 -25.02 -19.44
N SER A 202 9.85 -24.31 -20.48
CA SER A 202 10.64 -24.04 -21.69
C SER A 202 11.91 -23.26 -21.41
N ARG A 203 11.90 -22.42 -20.36
CA ARG A 203 13.02 -21.58 -19.93
C ARG A 203 13.94 -22.29 -18.91
N GLY A 204 13.66 -23.55 -18.57
CA GLY A 204 14.46 -24.29 -17.59
C GLY A 204 14.37 -23.73 -16.17
N MET A 205 13.25 -23.07 -15.84
CA MET A 205 12.99 -22.45 -14.53
C MET A 205 12.14 -23.35 -13.63
N HIS A 206 12.25 -24.67 -13.77
CA HIS A 206 11.52 -25.62 -12.93
C HIS A 206 12.20 -25.72 -11.55
N GLN A 207 11.43 -25.53 -10.47
CA GLN A 207 11.91 -25.56 -9.07
C GLN A 207 12.81 -24.41 -8.60
N GLY A 208 12.80 -23.25 -9.28
CA GLY A 208 13.52 -22.05 -8.80
C GLY A 208 15.04 -22.16 -8.81
N ARG A 209 15.60 -23.09 -9.60
CA ARG A 209 17.03 -23.16 -9.92
C ARG A 209 17.20 -23.22 -11.43
N PRO A 210 18.20 -22.54 -12.01
CA PRO A 210 18.54 -22.75 -13.41
C PRO A 210 18.94 -24.21 -13.57
N THR A 211 18.18 -24.98 -14.34
CA THR A 211 18.66 -26.29 -14.78
C THR A 211 19.88 -26.06 -15.67
N ALA A 212 21.04 -26.54 -15.25
CA ALA A 212 22.28 -26.39 -16.00
C ALA A 212 22.04 -26.81 -17.46
N ALA A 213 22.32 -25.88 -18.39
CA ALA A 213 22.22 -26.13 -19.81
C ALA A 213 23.03 -27.39 -20.13
N LYS A 214 22.37 -28.42 -20.69
CA LYS A 214 23.06 -29.58 -21.26
C LYS A 214 24.00 -29.05 -22.33
N ARG A 215 25.29 -28.96 -22.02
CA ARG A 215 26.33 -28.76 -23.03
C ARG A 215 26.22 -29.95 -23.99
N GLY A 216 25.79 -29.66 -25.22
CA GLY A 216 25.80 -30.61 -26.31
C GLY A 216 27.21 -31.15 -26.51
N LYS A 217 27.27 -32.46 -26.78
CA LYS A 217 28.49 -33.23 -27.05
C LYS A 217 29.31 -32.65 -28.19
#